data_AF-A0A7S3IXE5-F1
#
_entry.id   AF-A0A7S3IXE5-F1
#
_cell.length_a   1.000
_cell.length_b   1.000
_cell.length_c   1.000
_cell.angle_alpha   90.00
_cell.angle_beta   90.00
_cell.angle_gamma   90.00
#
_symmetry.space_group_name_H-M   'P 1'
#
loop_
_entity.id
_entity.type
_entity.pdbx_description
1 polymer ?
#
loop_
_entity_poly.entity_id
_entity_poly.type
_entity_poly.pdbx_seq_one_letter_code
_entity_poly.pdbx_strand_id
1 'polypeptide(L)'
;MSYQPRSSRRLPALLPILFVLQVAAATTLLGVDKSLRPKTPIADKCLALAYSGGGAKGGFEDGALWQMVRNLPPEDTRYEVLTGVSAGAINMGGLGVFEIGDELNA
;
A
#
# COMPACT_ATOMS: atom_id res chain seq x y z
N MET A 1 -73.79 -4.44 30.46
CA MET A 1 -73.73 -4.08 29.03
C MET A 1 -72.26 -4.00 28.65
N SER A 2 -71.56 -5.12 28.49
CA SER A 2 -71.41 -5.97 27.27
C SER A 2 -70.70 -5.28 26.10
N TYR A 3 -69.41 -5.63 25.91
CA TYR A 3 -68.65 -6.00 24.67
C TYR A 3 -68.75 -5.10 23.40
N GLN A 4 -67.67 -4.60 22.77
CA GLN A 4 -66.60 -5.27 21.98
C GLN A 4 -65.41 -4.31 21.66
N PRO A 5 -64.22 -4.83 21.28
CA PRO A 5 -62.98 -4.08 21.01
C PRO A 5 -62.74 -3.78 19.52
N ARG A 6 -61.85 -2.82 19.20
CA ARG A 6 -61.32 -2.60 17.85
C ARG A 6 -59.81 -2.86 17.77
N SER A 7 -59.51 -3.99 17.13
CA SER A 7 -58.57 -4.16 16.01
C SER A 7 -57.12 -3.70 16.17
N SER A 8 -56.28 -4.69 16.51
CA SER A 8 -54.87 -4.84 16.15
C SER A 8 -54.52 -4.33 14.73
N ARG A 9 -53.50 -3.48 14.63
CA ARG A 9 -52.52 -3.50 13.54
C ARG A 9 -51.12 -3.36 14.13
N ARG A 10 -50.56 -4.47 14.61
CA ARG A 10 -49.13 -4.59 14.88
C ARG A 10 -48.39 -4.66 13.55
N LEU A 11 -47.71 -3.58 13.17
CA LEU A 11 -46.65 -3.65 12.15
C LEU A 11 -45.49 -4.49 12.72
N PRO A 12 -44.95 -5.47 11.97
CA PRO A 12 -43.94 -6.37 12.50
C PRO A 12 -42.59 -5.66 12.64
N ALA A 13 -41.92 -5.91 13.77
CA ALA A 13 -40.59 -5.42 14.15
C ALA A 13 -39.43 -5.99 13.29
N LEU A 14 -39.66 -6.24 12.00
CA LEU A 14 -38.72 -6.87 11.07
C LEU A 14 -38.04 -5.86 10.13
N LEU A 15 -38.58 -4.64 10.02
CA LEU A 15 -38.00 -3.58 9.17
C LEU A 15 -36.58 -3.14 9.56
N PRO A 16 -36.21 -2.98 10.86
CA PRO A 16 -34.85 -2.52 11.19
C PRO A 16 -33.80 -3.62 10.97
N ILE A 17 -34.18 -4.89 11.08
CA ILE A 17 -33.25 -6.02 10.86
C ILE A 17 -32.89 -6.13 9.38
N LEU A 18 -33.84 -5.92 8.48
CA LEU A 18 -33.59 -5.94 7.04
C LEU A 18 -32.66 -4.80 6.60
N PHE A 19 -32.75 -3.64 7.25
CA PHE A 19 -31.91 -2.47 6.93
C PHE A 19 -30.45 -2.67 7.38
N VAL A 20 -30.22 -3.25 8.56
CA VAL A 20 -28.87 -3.58 9.04
C VAL A 20 -28.19 -4.62 8.13
N LEU A 21 -28.95 -5.60 7.62
CA LEU A 21 -28.43 -6.62 6.73
C LEU A 21 -28.00 -6.04 5.37
N GLN A 22 -28.75 -5.07 4.82
CA GLN A 22 -28.38 -4.41 3.56
C GLN A 22 -27.13 -3.53 3.68
N VAL A 23 -26.97 -2.81 4.80
CA VAL A 23 -25.77 -1.99 5.03
C VAL A 23 -24.52 -2.85 5.22
N ALA A 24 -24.63 -3.97 5.94
CA ALA A 24 -23.52 -4.90 6.11
C ALA A 24 -23.08 -5.56 4.78
N ALA A 25 -24.03 -5.91 3.91
CA ALA A 25 -23.73 -6.46 2.59
C ALA A 25 -23.09 -5.45 1.63
N ALA A 26 -23.36 -4.15 1.78
CA ALA A 26 -22.74 -3.11 0.97
C ALA A 26 -21.26 -2.87 1.35
N THR A 27 -20.91 -3.04 2.63
CA THR A 27 -19.53 -2.87 3.11
C THR A 27 -18.59 -4.02 2.74
N THR A 28 -19.11 -5.21 2.39
CA THR A 28 -18.30 -6.32 1.90
C THR A 28 -18.06 -6.29 0.40
N LEU A 29 -18.82 -5.48 -0.35
CA LEU A 29 -18.66 -5.31 -1.81
C LEU A 29 -17.73 -4.16 -2.20
N LEU A 30 -17.59 -3.16 -1.34
CA LEU A 30 -16.52 -2.17 -1.45
C LEU A 30 -15.26 -2.77 -0.82
N GLY A 31 -14.66 -3.69 -1.55
CA GLY A 31 -13.32 -4.20 -1.29
C GLY A 31 -12.35 -3.04 -1.14
N VAL A 32 -12.16 -2.58 0.10
CA VAL A 32 -10.86 -2.16 0.57
C VAL A 32 -10.06 -3.47 0.68
N ASP A 33 -9.70 -4.03 -0.48
CA ASP A 33 -8.48 -4.78 -0.58
C ASP A 33 -7.42 -3.77 -0.17
N LYS A 34 -7.08 -3.79 1.13
CA LYS A 34 -5.70 -3.59 1.50
C LYS A 34 -4.99 -4.64 0.67
N SER A 35 -4.52 -4.22 -0.50
CA SER A 35 -3.38 -4.80 -1.19
C SER A 35 -2.22 -4.66 -0.20
N LEU A 36 -2.29 -5.45 0.86
CA LEU A 36 -1.17 -6.04 1.52
C LEU A 36 -0.58 -6.86 0.39
N ARG A 37 0.23 -6.20 -0.45
CA ARG A 37 1.21 -6.88 -1.27
C ARG A 37 1.76 -7.95 -0.33
N PRO A 38 1.59 -9.25 -0.61
CA PRO A 38 2.22 -10.25 0.21
C PRO A 38 3.66 -9.82 0.29
N LYS A 39 4.10 -9.41 1.48
CA LYS A 39 5.50 -9.19 1.74
C LYS A 39 6.05 -10.59 1.66
N THR A 40 6.33 -11.06 0.45
CA THR A 40 7.35 -12.08 0.21
C THR A 40 8.44 -11.68 1.17
N PRO A 41 8.88 -12.54 2.10
CA PRO A 41 9.97 -12.16 2.99
C PRO A 41 11.16 -11.84 2.09
N ILE A 42 11.31 -10.57 1.75
CA ILE A 42 12.45 -9.94 1.12
C ILE A 42 13.46 -9.98 2.26
N ALA A 43 14.04 -11.17 2.43
CA ALA A 43 14.84 -11.69 3.54
C ALA A 43 15.07 -10.69 4.68
N ASP A 44 14.37 -10.83 5.80
CA ASP A 44 14.60 -10.24 7.14
C ASP A 44 14.95 -8.74 7.28
N LYS A 45 15.14 -7.97 6.20
CA LYS A 45 15.68 -6.61 6.19
C LYS A 45 14.79 -5.71 5.33
N CYS A 46 14.35 -4.60 5.89
CA CYS A 46 13.69 -3.53 5.15
C CYS A 46 14.75 -2.46 4.83
N LEU A 47 15.19 -2.38 3.58
CA LEU A 47 16.23 -1.42 3.19
C LEU A 47 15.60 -0.15 2.64
N ALA A 48 16.16 0.99 3.05
CA ALA A 48 15.79 2.30 2.57
C ALA A 48 17.00 2.98 1.91
N LEU A 49 16.78 3.61 0.76
CA LEU A 49 17.76 4.39 0.05
C LEU A 49 17.37 5.87 0.10
N ALA A 50 18.31 6.71 0.52
CA ALA A 50 18.10 8.15 0.67
C ALA A 50 19.16 8.92 -0.12
N TYR A 51 18.74 9.69 -1.12
CA TYR A 51 19.64 10.53 -1.92
C TYR A 51 19.54 12.00 -1.54
N SER A 52 20.69 12.67 -1.51
CA SER A 52 20.74 14.09 -1.19
C SER A 52 20.39 14.95 -2.41
N GLY A 53 20.14 16.23 -2.16
CA GLY A 53 20.15 17.23 -3.22
C GLY A 53 21.58 17.60 -3.61
N GLY A 54 21.88 17.63 -4.92
CA GLY A 54 23.22 17.96 -5.39
C GLY A 54 23.32 18.52 -6.81
N GLY A 55 22.19 18.74 -7.50
CA GLY A 55 22.18 19.16 -8.91
C GLY A 55 22.97 18.17 -9.77
N ALA A 56 23.96 18.68 -10.51
CA ALA A 56 24.84 17.86 -11.36
C ALA A 56 25.64 16.79 -10.59
N LYS A 57 25.76 16.89 -9.26
CA LYS A 57 26.43 15.86 -8.44
C LYS A 57 25.58 14.61 -8.21
N GLY A 58 24.30 14.60 -8.60
CA GLY A 58 23.45 13.41 -8.47
C GLY A 58 24.02 12.18 -9.18
N GLY A 59 24.69 12.37 -10.32
CA GLY A 59 25.36 11.27 -11.03
C GLY A 59 26.51 10.60 -10.26
N PHE A 60 27.09 11.28 -9.26
CA PHE A 60 28.04 10.65 -8.36
C PHE A 60 27.37 9.65 -7.42
N GLU A 61 26.20 10.01 -6.86
CA GLU A 61 25.41 9.13 -6.01
C GLU A 61 24.93 7.91 -6.83
N ASP A 62 24.46 8.11 -8.07
CA ASP A 62 24.08 7.01 -8.98
C ASP A 62 25.25 6.06 -9.25
N GLY A 63 26.43 6.60 -9.56
CA GLY A 63 27.63 5.80 -9.79
C GLY A 63 28.05 4.99 -8.56
N ALA A 64 27.90 5.56 -7.37
CA ALA A 64 28.16 4.86 -6.12
C ALA A 64 27.15 3.71 -5.90
N LEU A 65 25.86 3.97 -6.11
CA LEU A 65 24.83 2.94 -6.03
C LEU A 65 25.07 1.82 -7.05
N TRP A 66 25.40 2.15 -8.30
CA TRP A 66 25.69 1.16 -9.32
C TRP A 66 26.84 0.22 -8.92
N GLN A 67 27.88 0.75 -8.29
CA GLN A 67 28.95 -0.08 -7.73
C GLN A 67 28.46 -0.92 -6.54
N MET A 68 27.60 -0.40 -5.67
CA MET A 68 27.03 -1.18 -4.57
C MET A 68 26.21 -2.36 -5.09
N VAL A 69 25.27 -2.13 -6.01
CA VAL A 69 24.40 -3.16 -6.59
C VAL A 69 25.20 -4.26 -7.30
N ARG A 70 26.33 -3.91 -7.92
CA ARG A 70 27.18 -4.89 -8.63
C ARG A 70 28.07 -5.75 -7.74
N ASN A 71 28.44 -5.23 -6.56
CA ASN A 71 29.44 -5.87 -5.71
C ASN A 71 28.85 -6.46 -4.42
N LEU A 72 27.65 -6.02 -4.02
CA LEU A 72 26.93 -6.56 -2.88
C LEU A 72 25.93 -7.62 -3.33
N PRO A 73 25.60 -8.58 -2.46
CA PRO A 73 24.60 -9.57 -2.79
C PRO A 73 23.19 -8.93 -2.83
N PRO A 74 22.24 -9.47 -3.62
CA PRO A 74 20.92 -8.87 -3.82
C PRO A 74 20.14 -8.62 -2.52
N GLU A 75 20.36 -9.46 -1.50
CA GLU A 75 19.72 -9.31 -0.20
C GLU A 75 20.04 -7.98 0.53
N ASP A 76 21.16 -7.36 0.18
CA ASP A 76 21.68 -6.12 0.77
C ASP A 76 21.48 -4.88 -0.13
N THR A 77 20.87 -5.05 -1.32
CA THR A 77 20.69 -3.98 -2.31
C THR A 77 19.26 -3.84 -2.82
N ARG A 78 18.33 -4.66 -2.34
CA ARG A 78 16.89 -4.52 -2.64
C ARG A 78 16.22 -3.44 -1.80
N TYR A 79 16.04 -2.26 -2.37
CA TYR A 79 15.52 -1.11 -1.63
C TYR A 79 13.99 -1.07 -1.69
N GLU A 80 13.34 -1.14 -0.53
CA GLU A 80 11.87 -1.09 -0.42
C GLU A 80 11.35 0.34 -0.30
N VAL A 81 12.17 1.23 0.24
CA VAL A 81 11.83 2.64 0.46
C VAL A 81 12.85 3.51 -0.25
N LEU A 82 12.38 4.34 -1.18
CA LEU A 82 13.19 5.31 -1.90
C LEU A 82 12.79 6.72 -1.47
N THR A 83 13.76 7.56 -1.14
CA THR A 83 13.54 8.96 -0.83
C THR A 83 14.68 9.82 -1.33
N GLY A 84 14.38 11.04 -1.75
CA GLY A 84 15.42 11.96 -2.20
C GLY A 84 14.94 13.39 -2.30
N VAL A 85 15.90 14.31 -2.44
CA VAL A 85 15.64 15.73 -2.61
C VAL A 85 16.27 16.22 -3.91
N SER A 86 15.54 17.00 -4.71
CA SER A 86 16.04 17.61 -5.96
C SER A 86 16.60 16.56 -6.93
N ALA A 87 17.88 16.62 -7.31
CA ALA A 87 18.53 15.62 -8.14
C ALA A 87 18.36 14.20 -7.57
N GLY A 88 18.46 14.03 -6.25
CA GLY A 88 18.20 12.76 -5.59
C GLY A 88 16.76 12.27 -5.76
N ALA A 89 15.77 13.18 -5.75
CA ALA A 89 14.38 12.81 -5.98
C ALA A 89 14.14 12.36 -7.43
N ILE A 90 14.84 12.96 -8.40
CA ILE A 90 14.78 12.56 -9.81
C ILE A 90 15.37 11.16 -9.98
N ASN A 91 16.55 10.92 -9.39
CA ASN A 91 17.20 9.62 -9.47
C ASN A 91 16.39 8.52 -8.79
N MET A 92 15.86 8.78 -7.58
CA MET A 92 14.95 7.85 -6.90
C MET A 92 13.64 7.64 -7.67
N GLY A 93 13.13 8.68 -8.33
CA GLY A 93 11.97 8.56 -9.21
C GLY A 93 12.25 7.66 -10.42
N GLY A 94 13.47 7.71 -10.97
CA GLY A 94 13.97 6.78 -11.98
C GLY A 94 14.05 5.35 -11.47
N LEU A 95 14.73 5.11 -10.34
CA LEU A 95 14.81 3.76 -9.76
C LEU A 95 13.44 3.18 -9.40
N GLY A 96 12.50 4.02 -8.97
CA GLY A 96 11.16 3.61 -8.55
C GLY A 96 10.27 3.06 -9.66
N VAL A 97 10.69 3.10 -10.93
CA VAL A 97 9.94 2.45 -12.03
C VAL A 97 10.29 0.97 -12.21
N PHE A 98 11.39 0.53 -11.62
CA PHE A 98 11.85 -0.86 -11.68
C PHE A 98 11.21 -1.69 -10.56
N GLU A 99 11.14 -3.00 -10.76
CA GLU A 99 10.69 -3.91 -9.72
C GLU A 99 11.75 -4.04 -8.61
N ILE A 100 11.31 -4.26 -7.37
CA ILE A 100 12.22 -4.51 -6.25
C ILE A 100 12.99 -5.81 -6.53
N GLY A 101 14.32 -5.75 -6.46
CA GLY A 101 15.20 -6.86 -6.86
C GLY A 101 15.79 -6.74 -8.26
N ASP A 102 15.38 -5.72 -9.05
CA ASP A 102 15.90 -5.44 -10.39
C ASP A 102 16.88 -4.25 -10.41
N GLU A 103 17.54 -3.95 -9.28
CA GLU A 103 18.37 -2.76 -9.13
C GLU A 103 19.59 -2.74 -10.07
N LEU A 104 19.96 -3.87 -10.66
CA LEU A 104 21.08 -3.96 -11.61
C LEU A 104 20.73 -3.36 -12.98
N ASN A 105 19.44 -3.39 -13.35
CA ASN A 105 18.93 -2.85 -14.61
C ASN A 105 18.34 -1.45 -14.46
N ALA A 106 18.36 -0.91 -13.23
CA ALA A 106 17.78 0.37 -12.86
C ALA A 106 18.64 1.59 -13.24
#